data_AF-A0A838MW01-F1
#
_entry.id   AF-A0A838MW01-F1
#
_cell.length_a   1.000
_cell.length_b   1.000
_cell.length_c   1.000
_cell.angle_alpha   90.00
_cell.angle_beta   90.00
_cell.angle_gamma   90.00
#
_symmetry.space_group_name_H-M   'P 1'
#
loop_
_entity.id
_entity.type
_entity.pdbx_description
1 polymer ?
#
loop_
_entity_poly.entity_id
_entity_poly.type
_entity_poly.pdbx_seq_one_letter_code
_entity_poly.pdbx_strand_id
1 'polypeptide(L)' 'KEPSRSIVVVADRLGAGVGEVVICAYGKAARSAIGDQEMSIEAAVVGIVDRMDIQDTPSDELRDAAYDLRAGDNGRRQ' A
#
# COMPACT_ATOMS: atom_id res chain seq x y z
N LYS A 1 12.14 -6.09 -22.84
CA LYS A 1 11.32 -5.06 -22.15
C LYS A 1 11.47 -5.35 -20.67
N GLU A 2 12.28 -4.56 -19.97
CA GLU A 2 12.37 -4.69 -18.51
C GLU A 2 10.97 -4.55 -17.90
N PRO A 3 10.66 -5.23 -16.78
CA PRO A 3 9.35 -5.12 -16.18
C PRO A 3 9.10 -3.64 -15.89
N SER A 4 8.21 -3.02 -16.66
CA SER A 4 7.71 -1.70 -16.33
C SER A 4 7.05 -1.87 -14.97
N ARG A 5 7.66 -1.30 -13.92
CA ARG A 5 7.11 -1.27 -12.56
C ARG A 5 5.60 -1.25 -12.64
N SER A 6 4.96 -2.28 -12.12
CA SER A 6 3.52 -2.51 -12.23
C SER A 6 2.78 -1.36 -11.56
N ILE A 7 2.47 -0.29 -12.30
CA ILE A 7 1.68 0.82 -11.79
C ILE A 7 0.25 0.30 -11.64
N VAL A 8 -0.31 0.47 -10.44
CA VAL A 8 -1.69 0.08 -10.12
C VAL A 8 -2.47 1.33 -9.70
N VAL A 9 -3.68 1.48 -10.23
CA VAL A 9 -4.63 2.50 -9.79
C VAL A 9 -5.59 1.86 -8.77
N VAL A 10 -5.71 2.48 -7.60
CA VAL A 10 -6.51 1.99 -6.47
C VAL A 10 -7.46 3.07 -5.99
N ALA A 11 -8.66 2.68 -5.56
CA ALA A 11 -9.58 3.59 -4.86
C ALA A 11 -9.08 3.82 -3.43
N ASP A 12 -8.90 5.08 -3.04
CA ASP A 12 -8.46 5.44 -1.69
C ASP A 12 -9.52 6.24 -0.95
N ARG A 13 -10.04 5.66 0.13
CA ARG A 13 -10.99 6.29 1.05
C ARG A 13 -10.34 6.72 2.37
N LEU A 14 -9.09 6.33 2.61
CA LEU A 14 -8.37 6.59 3.84
C LEU A 14 -7.56 7.89 3.77
N GLY A 15 -7.22 8.35 2.55
CA GLY A 15 -6.54 9.62 2.33
C GLY A 15 -5.03 9.49 2.45
N ALA A 16 -4.48 8.44 1.86
CA ALA A 16 -3.05 8.21 1.80
C ALA A 16 -2.35 9.31 0.99
N GLY A 17 -1.32 9.89 1.58
CA GLY A 17 -0.47 10.92 0.99
C GLY A 17 0.62 10.34 0.08
N VAL A 18 1.26 11.22 -0.66
CA VAL A 18 2.44 10.86 -1.45
C VAL A 18 3.56 10.41 -0.51
N GLY A 19 4.15 9.25 -0.82
CA GLY A 19 5.23 8.65 -0.03
C GLY A 19 4.76 7.74 1.10
N GLU A 20 3.46 7.63 1.35
CA GLU A 20 2.94 6.68 2.33
C GLU A 20 2.92 5.25 1.76
N VAL A 21 3.27 4.29 2.61
CA VAL A 21 3.11 2.87 2.28
C VAL A 21 1.72 2.43 2.69
N VAL A 22 1.04 1.75 1.77
CA VAL A 22 -0.35 1.32 1.92
C VAL A 22 -0.51 -0.16 1.66
N ILE A 23 -1.58 -0.72 2.22
CA ILE A 23 -2.05 -2.08 1.90
C ILE A 23 -3.18 -1.94 0.89
N CYS A 24 -3.07 -2.66 -0.23
CA CYS A 24 -4.09 -2.70 -1.27
C CYS A 24 -4.83 -4.03 -1.24
N ALA A 25 -6.16 -4.00 -1.23
CA ALA A 25 -7.00 -5.16 -1.50
C ALA A 25 -7.42 -5.15 -2.97
N TYR A 26 -7.70 -6.34 -3.51
CA TYR A 26 -8.11 -6.53 -4.91
C TYR A 26 -9.45 -7.27 -5.03
N GLY A 27 -10.14 -7.08 -6.15
CA GLY A 27 -11.38 -7.76 -6.51
C GLY A 27 -12.51 -7.54 -5.50
N LYS A 28 -13.17 -8.62 -5.07
CA LYS A 28 -14.29 -8.53 -4.12
C LYS A 28 -13.90 -7.86 -2.80
N ALA A 29 -12.68 -8.12 -2.31
CA ALA A 29 -12.20 -7.52 -1.07
C ALA A 29 -12.08 -6.00 -1.17
N ALA A 30 -11.65 -5.46 -2.32
CA ALA A 30 -11.62 -4.03 -2.58
C ALA A 30 -13.02 -3.41 -2.49
N ARG A 31 -14.00 -4.02 -3.16
CA ARG A 31 -15.41 -3.60 -3.11
C ARG A 31 -15.99 -3.69 -1.69
N SER A 32 -15.61 -4.73 -0.94
CA SER A 32 -16.03 -4.87 0.46
C SER A 32 -15.43 -3.79 1.34
N ALA A 33 -14.17 -3.40 1.12
CA ALA A 33 -13.53 -2.31 1.85
C ALA A 33 -14.16 -0.93 1.55
N ILE A 34 -14.63 -0.70 0.33
CA ILE A 34 -15.35 0.52 -0.03
C ILE A 34 -16.81 0.51 0.49
N GLY A 35 -17.37 -0.68 0.75
CA GLY A 35 -18.74 -0.84 1.25
C GLY A 35 -19.80 -0.91 0.15
N ASP A 36 -19.39 -1.14 -1.10
CA ASP A 36 -20.29 -1.27 -2.26
C ASP A 36 -19.84 -2.45 -3.12
N GLN A 37 -20.62 -3.53 -3.14
CA GLN A 37 -20.32 -4.75 -3.90
C GLN A 37 -20.56 -4.65 -5.40
N GLU A 38 -21.36 -3.68 -5.84
CA GLU A 38 -21.70 -3.47 -7.25
C GLU A 38 -20.77 -2.45 -7.92
N MET A 39 -19.97 -1.73 -7.12
CA MET A 39 -19.02 -0.75 -7.62
C MET A 39 -17.98 -1.36 -8.56
N SER A 40 -17.79 -0.79 -9.75
CA SER A 40 -16.85 -1.30 -10.76
C SER A 40 -15.39 -0.94 -10.49
N ILE A 41 -14.86 -1.35 -9.33
CA ILE A 41 -13.46 -1.22 -8.95
C ILE A 41 -12.80 -2.59 -8.74
N GLU A 42 -11.50 -2.63 -9.01
CA GLU A 42 -10.69 -3.85 -8.89
C GLU A 42 -9.64 -3.77 -7.78
N ALA A 43 -9.37 -2.59 -7.23
CA ALA A 43 -8.41 -2.41 -6.16
C ALA A 43 -8.78 -1.23 -5.26
N ALA A 44 -8.49 -1.34 -3.96
CA ALA A 44 -8.72 -0.28 -2.99
C ALA A 44 -7.62 -0.27 -1.93
N VAL A 45 -7.26 0.93 -1.45
CA VAL A 45 -6.46 1.12 -0.25
C VAL A 45 -7.31 0.72 0.95
N VAL A 46 -6.79 -0.20 1.77
CA VAL A 46 -7.49 -0.72 2.95
C VAL A 46 -6.77 -0.41 4.26
N GLY A 47 -5.55 0.14 4.20
CA GLY A 47 -4.80 0.58 5.36
C GLY A 47 -3.55 1.38 4.98
N ILE A 48 -3.17 2.30 5.86
CA ILE A 48 -1.88 3.01 5.83
C ILE A 48 -0.95 2.30 6.83
N VAL A 49 0.30 2.02 6.41
CA VAL A 49 1.23 1.18 7.18
C VAL A 49 2.07 2.04 8.10
N ASP A 50 1.86 1.95 9.42
CA ASP A 50 2.71 2.65 10.42
C ASP A 50 4.09 2.02 10.62
N ARG A 51 4.19 0.68 10.55
CA ARG A 51 5.45 -0.04 10.76
C ARG A 51 5.43 -1.39 10.07
N MET A 52 6.57 -1.76 9.51
CA MET A 52 6.83 -3.11 9.01
C MET A 52 7.95 -3.76 9.83
N ASP A 53 7.72 -4.99 10.28
CA ASP A 53 8.71 -5.79 11.01
C ASP A 53 9.04 -7.05 10.21
N ILE A 54 10.30 -7.17 9.79
CA ILE A 54 10.80 -8.29 8.99
C ILE A 54 11.97 -8.89 9.73
N GLN A 55 11.90 -10.20 10.01
CA GLN A 55 12.94 -10.93 10.72
C GLN A 55 14.02 -11.47 9.79
N ASP A 56 13.62 -12.11 8.69
CA ASP A 56 14.53 -12.62 7.67
C ASP A 56 13.86 -12.53 6.29
N THR A 57 14.57 -11.94 5.33
CA THR A 57 14.12 -11.86 3.94
C THR A 57 15.33 -11.91 3.01
N PRO A 58 15.29 -12.70 1.94
CA PRO A 58 16.31 -12.69 0.90
C PRO A 58 16.13 -11.54 -0.11
N SER A 59 15.04 -10.75 0.01
CA SER A 59 14.76 -9.62 -0.88
C SER A 59 15.31 -8.32 -0.28
N ASP A 60 16.32 -7.77 -0.95
CA ASP A 60 16.90 -6.47 -0.58
C ASP A 60 15.86 -5.35 -0.71
N GLU A 61 15.01 -5.39 -1.75
CA GLU A 61 13.93 -4.40 -1.94
C GLU A 61 12.94 -4.37 -0.76
N LEU A 62 12.56 -5.53 -0.22
CA LEU A 62 11.70 -5.60 0.96
C LEU A 62 12.41 -5.12 2.22
N ARG A 63 13.72 -5.37 2.33
CA ARG A 63 14.52 -4.91 3.45
C ARG A 63 14.66 -3.39 3.45
N ASP A 64 14.88 -2.79 2.29
CA ASP A 64 14.94 -1.33 2.10
C ASP A 64 13.61 -0.67 2.41
N ALA A 65 12.49 -1.19 1.87
CA ALA A 65 11.15 -0.67 2.16
C ALA A 65 10.80 -0.73 3.67
N ALA A 66 11.19 -1.81 4.35
CA ALA A 66 11.00 -1.92 5.79
C ALA A 66 11.90 -0.97 6.57
N TYR A 67 13.12 -0.71 6.10
CA TYR A 67 14.02 0.28 6.70
C TYR A 67 13.47 1.70 6.54
N ASP A 68 12.98 2.05 5.35
CA ASP A 68 12.38 3.35 5.07
C ASP A 68 11.14 3.61 5.93
N LEU A 69 10.32 2.57 6.18
CA LEU A 69 9.18 2.67 7.11
C LEU A 69 9.60 2.77 8.59
N ARG A 70 10.79 2.30 8.95
CA ARG A 70 11.33 2.46 10.31
C ARG A 70 12.02 3.82 10.51
N ALA A 71 12.64 4.34 9.45
CA ALA A 71 13.41 5.59 9.48
C ALA A 71 12.53 6.81 9.16
N GLY A 72 11.47 6.62 8.35
CA GLY A 72 10.51 7.62 7.95
C GLY A 72 9.33 7.69 8.92
N ASP A 73 9.11 8.88 9.47
CA ASP A 73 7.84 9.23 10.09
C ASP A 73 6.83 9.47 8.97
N ASN A 74 5.83 8.58 8.81
CA ASN A 74 4.79 8.55 7.76
C ASN A 74 4.16 9.92 7.43
N GLY A 75 4.87 10.80 6.73
CA GLY A 75 4.41 12.16 6.42
C GLY A 75 4.05 13.04 7.63
N ARG A 76 4.29 12.65 8.90
CA ARG A 76 3.85 13.38 10.10
C ARG A 76 4.65 14.66 10.42
N ARG A 77 5.46 15.16 9.48
CA ARG A 77 6.02 16.52 9.57
C ARG A 77 5.01 17.53 9.05
N GLN A 78 4.09 17.94 9.92
CA GLN A 78 3.49 19.27 9.91
C GLN A 78 3.91 20.02 11.18
#